data_AF-A0A3P8RML8-F1
#
_entry.id   AF-A0A3P8RML8-F1
#
_cell.length_a   1.000
_cell.length_b   1.000
_cell.length_c   1.000
_cell.angle_alpha   90.00
_cell.angle_beta   90.00
_cell.angle_gamma   90.00
#
_symmetry.space_group_name_H-M   'P 1'
#
loop_
_entity.id
_entity.type
_entity.pdbx_description
1 polymer ?
#
loop_
_entity_poly.entity_id
_entity_poly.type
_entity_poly.pdbx_seq_one_letter_code
_entity_poly.pdbx_strand_id
1 'polypeptide(L)'
;MPAVIRDKEDSESSSEDEQEDHPCIAWSGLSRTIPVLLFVPEAAVSKDGNICSVGERYNMAFKIVRTESRLVRGILTNHGFHEVHPNSNDFNLMWTGSHLKPYILRSLQDFQKVNHFPRYKIWLKYTSVLPLFYVI
;
A
#
# COMPACT_ATOMS: atom_id res chain seq x y z
N MET A 1 -59.94 -18.94 -17.54
CA MET A 1 -58.51 -18.60 -17.41
C MET A 1 -57.70 -19.54 -18.28
N PRO A 2 -56.58 -19.07 -18.82
CA PRO A 2 -55.31 -19.56 -18.29
C PRO A 2 -54.47 -18.41 -17.72
N ALA A 3 -53.82 -18.74 -16.60
CA ALA A 3 -52.90 -17.91 -15.86
C ALA A 3 -51.58 -17.77 -16.62
N VAL A 4 -51.04 -16.56 -16.66
CA VAL A 4 -49.64 -16.34 -17.04
C VAL A 4 -48.80 -16.51 -15.77
N ILE A 5 -47.92 -17.49 -15.84
CA ILE A 5 -47.01 -17.92 -14.79
C ILE A 5 -45.88 -16.88 -14.67
N ARG A 6 -45.53 -16.58 -13.43
CA ARG A 6 -44.38 -15.76 -12.99
C ARG A 6 -43.08 -16.24 -13.65
N ASP A 7 -42.15 -15.32 -13.87
CA ASP A 7 -40.80 -15.49 -13.36
C ASP A 7 -40.24 -14.13 -12.94
N LYS A 8 -39.76 -14.12 -11.69
CA LYS A 8 -39.22 -12.99 -10.96
C LYS A 8 -37.71 -13.17 -11.03
N GLU A 9 -37.06 -12.52 -11.98
CA GLU A 9 -35.59 -12.48 -12.03
C GLU A 9 -35.10 -11.37 -11.08
N ASP A 10 -35.12 -11.68 -9.78
CA ASP A 10 -34.24 -10.99 -8.84
C ASP A 10 -32.81 -11.46 -9.19
N SER A 11 -32.15 -10.72 -10.08
CA SER A 11 -30.70 -10.85 -10.28
C SER A 11 -30.01 -10.27 -9.05
N GLU A 12 -29.91 -11.07 -7.99
CA GLU A 12 -28.94 -10.87 -6.92
C GLU A 12 -27.55 -10.97 -7.55
N SER A 13 -27.00 -9.82 -7.92
CA SER A 13 -25.59 -9.66 -8.23
C SER A 13 -24.79 -9.94 -6.97
N SER A 14 -24.50 -11.22 -6.70
CA SER A 14 -23.54 -11.63 -5.69
C SER A 14 -22.14 -11.29 -6.20
N SER A 15 -21.73 -10.02 -6.06
CA SER A 15 -20.32 -9.64 -6.09
C SER A 15 -19.70 -10.03 -4.75
N GLU A 16 -19.66 -11.34 -4.48
CA GLU A 16 -18.72 -11.87 -3.51
C GLU A 16 -17.37 -11.88 -4.23
N ASP A 17 -16.68 -10.74 -4.19
CA ASP A 17 -15.25 -10.72 -4.45
C ASP A 17 -14.63 -11.70 -3.44
N GLU A 18 -14.36 -12.93 -3.88
CA GLU A 18 -13.45 -13.83 -3.19
C GLU A 18 -12.13 -13.06 -3.10
N GLN A 19 -11.93 -12.40 -1.96
CA GLN A 19 -10.74 -11.62 -1.66
C GLN A 19 -9.59 -12.61 -1.55
N GLU A 20 -9.01 -12.99 -2.69
CA GLU A 20 -7.91 -13.95 -2.78
C GLU A 20 -6.83 -13.55 -1.76
N ASP A 21 -6.51 -14.46 -0.84
CA ASP A 21 -5.45 -14.30 0.14
C ASP A 21 -4.10 -14.21 -0.60
N HIS A 22 -3.70 -12.98 -0.94
CA HIS A 22 -2.46 -12.71 -1.65
C HIS A 22 -1.29 -12.67 -0.65
N PRO A 23 -0.16 -13.34 -0.92
CA PRO A 23 0.97 -13.42 0.05
C PRO A 23 1.54 -12.06 0.46
N CYS A 24 1.43 -11.06 -0.41
CA CYS A 24 1.91 -9.69 -0.18
C CYS A 24 0.84 -8.72 0.37
N ILE A 25 -0.40 -9.16 0.62
CA ILE A 25 -1.46 -8.32 1.21
C ILE A 25 -2.04 -9.04 2.42
N ALA A 26 -1.95 -8.40 3.58
CA ALA A 26 -2.68 -8.81 4.77
C ALA A 26 -3.77 -7.78 5.09
N TRP A 27 -4.90 -8.25 5.61
CA TRP A 27 -6.01 -7.40 6.02
C TRP A 27 -6.04 -7.25 7.53
N SER A 28 -6.01 -6.01 8.01
CA SER A 28 -5.92 -5.66 9.43
C SER A 28 -7.11 -4.82 9.90
N GLY A 29 -7.21 -4.62 11.23
CA GLY A 29 -8.33 -3.94 11.89
C GLY A 29 -9.43 -4.91 12.33
N LEU A 30 -10.33 -4.45 13.20
CA LEU A 30 -11.45 -5.25 13.74
C LEU A 30 -12.35 -5.82 12.63
N SER A 31 -12.53 -5.05 11.56
CA SER A 31 -13.33 -5.40 10.38
C SER A 31 -12.50 -5.93 9.20
N ARG A 32 -11.18 -6.12 9.36
CA ARG A 32 -10.26 -6.52 8.26
C ARG A 32 -10.35 -5.62 7.01
N THR A 33 -10.55 -4.32 7.20
CA THR A 33 -10.71 -3.36 6.08
C THR A 33 -9.44 -2.58 5.76
N ILE A 34 -8.39 -2.71 6.57
CA ILE A 34 -7.15 -1.95 6.40
C ILE A 34 -6.10 -2.84 5.72
N PRO A 35 -5.77 -2.61 4.43
CA PRO A 35 -4.76 -3.40 3.74
C PRO A 35 -3.37 -3.05 4.24
N VAL A 36 -2.56 -4.09 4.44
CA VAL A 36 -1.16 -4.03 4.86
C VAL A 36 -0.33 -4.73 3.80
N LEU A 37 0.61 -4.00 3.21
CA LEU A 37 1.53 -4.56 2.24
C LEU A 37 2.67 -5.27 2.96
N LEU A 38 2.88 -6.54 2.61
CA LEU A 38 3.95 -7.37 3.15
C LEU A 38 5.08 -7.46 2.13
N PHE A 39 6.27 -7.01 2.53
CA PHE A 39 7.49 -7.18 1.75
C PHE A 39 8.16 -8.48 2.17
N VAL A 40 8.35 -9.38 1.20
CA VAL A 40 8.88 -10.72 1.46
C VAL A 40 10.33 -10.80 0.97
N PRO A 41 11.25 -11.41 1.73
CA PRO A 41 12.68 -11.45 1.39
C PRO A 41 12.97 -12.23 0.11
N GLU A 42 12.10 -13.15 -0.29
CA GLU A 42 12.18 -13.92 -1.53
C GLU A 42 12.25 -12.99 -2.75
N ALA A 43 11.58 -11.83 -2.67
CA ALA A 43 11.63 -10.79 -3.68
C ALA A 43 13.04 -10.23 -3.88
N ALA A 44 13.98 -10.38 -2.93
CA ALA A 44 15.35 -9.92 -3.10
C ALA A 44 16.20 -10.89 -3.97
N VAL A 45 15.78 -12.15 -4.08
CA VAL A 45 16.57 -13.24 -4.67
C VAL A 45 16.01 -13.72 -6.00
N SER A 46 14.68 -13.66 -6.18
CA SER A 46 13.99 -14.06 -7.41
C SER A 46 12.85 -13.11 -7.76
N LYS A 47 12.57 -12.97 -9.06
CA LYS A 47 11.36 -12.32 -9.55
C LYS A 47 10.25 -13.36 -9.67
N ASP A 48 9.27 -13.28 -8.77
CA ASP A 48 8.07 -14.10 -8.80
C ASP A 48 6.90 -13.25 -9.32
N GLY A 49 6.17 -13.77 -10.31
CA GLY A 49 5.00 -13.11 -10.89
C GLY A 49 3.87 -12.90 -9.89
N ASN A 50 3.73 -13.78 -8.90
CA ASN A 50 2.77 -13.63 -7.82
C ASN A 50 3.14 -12.41 -6.95
N ILE A 51 4.41 -12.31 -6.55
CA ILE A 51 4.91 -11.19 -5.72
C ILE A 51 4.76 -9.83 -6.44
N CYS A 52 5.07 -9.76 -7.74
CA CYS A 52 4.97 -8.49 -8.48
C CYS A 52 3.52 -8.07 -8.80
N SER A 53 2.59 -9.03 -8.84
CA SER A 53 1.22 -8.79 -9.30
C SER A 53 0.49 -7.69 -8.52
N VAL A 54 0.73 -7.57 -7.21
CA VAL A 54 0.08 -6.57 -6.36
C VAL A 54 0.51 -5.16 -6.72
N GLY A 55 1.82 -4.92 -6.85
CA GLY A 55 2.32 -3.60 -7.22
C GLY A 55 1.82 -3.16 -8.59
N GLU A 56 1.81 -4.09 -9.55
CA GLU A 56 1.34 -3.84 -10.92
C GLU A 56 -0.17 -3.61 -10.97
N ARG A 57 -0.96 -4.45 -10.31
CA ARG A 57 -2.43 -4.38 -10.29
C ARG A 57 -2.95 -3.03 -9.78
N TYR A 58 -2.28 -2.47 -8.77
CA TYR A 58 -2.68 -1.20 -8.15
C TYR A 58 -1.83 0.00 -8.59
N ASN A 59 -0.98 -0.18 -9.60
CA ASN A 59 -0.06 0.85 -10.12
C ASN A 59 0.74 1.54 -9.00
N MET A 60 1.34 0.73 -8.13
CA MET A 60 2.05 1.20 -6.96
C MET A 60 3.37 1.85 -7.33
N ALA A 61 3.68 2.96 -6.68
CA ALA A 61 4.79 3.82 -7.02
C ALA A 61 5.66 4.12 -5.79
N PHE A 62 6.97 4.18 -5.97
CA PHE A 62 7.89 4.61 -4.94
C PHE A 62 8.88 5.66 -5.45
N LYS A 63 9.47 6.40 -4.51
CA LYS A 63 10.62 7.27 -4.81
C LYS A 63 11.68 7.20 -3.74
N ILE A 64 12.93 7.29 -4.17
CA ILE A 64 14.10 7.32 -3.29
C ILE A 64 14.66 8.75 -3.26
N VAL A 65 14.84 9.32 -2.07
CA VAL A 65 15.28 10.70 -1.88
C VAL A 65 16.50 10.75 -0.96
N ARG A 66 17.58 11.36 -1.43
CA ARG A 66 18.84 11.58 -0.66
C ARG A 66 19.46 10.28 -0.11
N THR A 67 19.39 9.18 -0.85
CA THR A 67 20.05 7.91 -0.48
C THR A 67 20.19 7.00 -1.70
N GLU A 68 21.13 6.06 -1.64
CA GLU A 68 21.31 4.98 -2.61
C GLU A 68 20.98 3.62 -1.96
N SER A 69 19.70 3.41 -1.63
CA SER A 69 19.24 2.18 -1.00
C SER A 69 18.98 1.08 -2.02
N ARG A 70 20.04 0.47 -2.59
CA ARG A 70 19.92 -0.52 -3.67
C ARG A 70 19.05 -1.73 -3.33
N LEU A 71 19.18 -2.27 -2.11
CA LEU A 71 18.35 -3.39 -1.65
C LEU A 71 16.87 -3.02 -1.59
N VAL A 72 16.55 -1.87 -0.98
CA VAL A 72 15.19 -1.37 -0.87
C VAL A 72 14.58 -1.13 -2.26
N ARG A 73 15.35 -0.52 -3.17
CA ARG A 73 14.94 -0.35 -4.57
C ARG A 73 14.61 -1.71 -5.20
N GLY A 74 15.50 -2.69 -5.06
CA GLY A 74 15.32 -4.04 -5.62
C GLY A 74 14.06 -4.72 -5.09
N ILE A 75 13.84 -4.70 -3.77
CA ILE A 75 12.65 -5.27 -3.14
C ILE A 75 11.38 -4.59 -3.69
N LEU A 76 11.32 -3.25 -3.69
CA LEU A 76 10.14 -2.52 -4.18
C LEU A 76 9.84 -2.81 -5.66
N THR A 77 10.88 -2.80 -6.51
CA THR A 77 10.73 -3.15 -7.93
C THR A 77 10.28 -4.60 -8.13
N ASN A 78 10.79 -5.54 -7.35
CA ASN A 78 10.41 -6.94 -7.47
C ASN A 78 9.00 -7.23 -6.88
N HIS A 79 8.48 -6.34 -6.03
CA HIS A 79 7.07 -6.28 -5.63
C HIS A 79 6.17 -5.55 -6.63
N GLY A 80 6.68 -5.22 -7.82
CA GLY A 80 5.90 -4.60 -8.90
C GLY A 80 5.70 -3.10 -8.76
N PHE A 81 6.39 -2.43 -7.83
CA PHE A 81 6.32 -0.97 -7.75
C PHE A 81 7.21 -0.33 -8.81
N HIS A 82 6.76 0.78 -9.39
CA HIS A 82 7.59 1.57 -10.30
C HIS A 82 8.28 2.75 -9.59
N GLU A 83 9.54 3.01 -9.93
CA GLU A 83 10.28 4.16 -9.39
C GLU A 83 9.87 5.44 -10.13
N VAL A 84 9.44 6.46 -9.39
CA VAL A 84 9.13 7.79 -9.94
C VAL A 84 10.23 8.79 -9.66
N HIS A 85 10.25 9.89 -10.42
CA HIS A 85 11.18 10.99 -10.20
C HIS A 85 11.06 11.53 -8.76
N PRO A 86 12.15 11.92 -8.09
CA PRO A 86 12.11 12.44 -6.71
C PRO A 86 11.15 13.61 -6.47
N ASN A 87 10.93 14.43 -7.49
CA ASN A 87 10.00 15.58 -7.47
C ASN A 87 8.55 15.21 -7.79
N SER A 88 8.26 13.96 -8.17
CA SER A 88 6.88 13.50 -8.39
C SER A 88 6.11 13.52 -7.07
N ASN A 89 4.85 13.95 -7.12
CA ASN A 89 3.92 13.83 -6.01
C ASN A 89 3.01 12.60 -6.14
N ASP A 90 3.09 11.87 -7.25
CA ASP A 90 2.35 10.63 -7.46
C ASP A 90 3.24 9.45 -7.04
N PHE A 91 3.09 9.03 -5.78
CA PHE A 91 3.83 7.94 -5.16
C PHE A 91 3.03 7.37 -3.98
N ASN A 92 3.27 6.11 -3.63
CA ASN A 92 2.74 5.49 -2.41
C ASN A 92 3.80 5.47 -1.31
N LEU A 93 5.07 5.19 -1.64
CA LEU A 93 6.16 5.08 -0.66
C LEU A 93 7.33 6.03 -1.00
N MET A 94 7.69 6.90 -0.06
CA MET A 94 8.91 7.69 -0.11
C MET A 94 9.98 7.10 0.82
N TRP A 95 11.07 6.60 0.24
CA TRP A 95 12.22 6.13 1.00
C TRP A 95 13.31 7.20 1.07
N THR A 96 13.69 7.61 2.27
CA THR A 96 14.67 8.69 2.47
C THR A 96 15.81 8.28 3.39
N GLY A 97 17.01 8.81 3.12
CA GLY A 97 18.20 8.58 3.95
C GLY A 97 18.28 9.45 5.20
N SER A 98 17.41 10.46 5.31
CA SER A 98 17.38 11.40 6.43
C SER A 98 15.97 11.91 6.67
N HIS A 99 15.68 12.33 7.91
CA HIS A 99 14.35 12.83 8.26
C HIS A 99 13.95 14.03 7.41
N LEU A 100 12.67 14.04 7.04
CA LEU A 100 12.07 15.13 6.29
C LEU A 100 11.80 16.35 7.17
N LYS A 101 11.76 17.52 6.52
CA LYS A 101 11.32 18.76 7.17
C LYS A 101 9.81 18.66 7.50
N PRO A 102 9.35 19.25 8.62
CA PRO A 102 7.95 19.11 9.05
C PRO A 102 6.90 19.52 8.01
N TYR A 103 7.18 20.51 7.16
CA TYR A 103 6.21 20.93 6.14
C TYR A 103 5.99 19.88 5.05
N ILE A 104 6.99 19.04 4.75
CA ILE A 104 6.86 17.96 3.77
C ILE A 104 5.95 16.86 4.35
N LEU A 105 6.13 16.54 5.63
CA LEU A 105 5.28 15.55 6.31
C LEU A 105 3.82 16.00 6.37
N ARG A 106 3.57 17.30 6.51
CA ARG A 106 2.21 17.89 6.48
C ARG A 106 1.58 17.95 5.09
N SER A 107 2.37 17.84 4.01
CA SER A 107 1.86 17.86 2.64
C SER A 107 1.60 16.47 2.07
N LEU A 108 1.92 15.40 2.82
CA LEU A 108 1.64 14.03 2.40
C LEU A 108 0.14 13.77 2.36
N GLN A 109 -0.28 13.00 1.37
CA GLN A 109 -1.64 12.48 1.28
C GLN A 109 -1.80 11.25 2.20
N ASP A 110 -3.03 10.89 2.54
CA ASP A 110 -3.32 9.79 3.49
C ASP A 110 -2.79 8.42 3.00
N PHE A 111 -2.70 8.23 1.68
CA PHE A 111 -2.15 7.03 1.05
C PHE A 111 -0.62 7.04 0.92
N GLN A 112 0.03 8.16 1.22
CA GLN A 112 1.48 8.32 1.11
C GLN A 112 2.18 7.96 2.40
N LYS A 113 3.19 7.09 2.28
CA LYS A 113 3.99 6.59 3.40
C LYS A 113 5.43 7.04 3.26
N VAL A 114 6.08 7.22 4.40
CA VAL A 114 7.51 7.56 4.51
C VAL A 114 8.17 6.73 5.60
N ASN A 115 9.43 6.36 5.38
CA ASN A 115 10.22 5.51 6.28
C ASN A 115 10.80 6.23 7.53
N HIS A 116 10.38 7.48 7.82
CA HIS A 116 10.88 8.25 8.97
C HIS A 116 9.74 8.86 9.77
N PHE A 117 9.79 8.67 11.08
CA PHE A 117 8.95 9.44 12.01
C PHE A 117 9.40 10.92 12.06
N PRO A 118 8.47 11.85 12.34
CA PRO A 118 8.81 13.25 12.62
C PRO A 118 9.81 13.36 13.78
N ARG A 119 10.90 14.14 13.63
CA ARG A 119 11.95 14.30 14.67
C ARG A 119 11.48 14.95 15.96
N TYR A 120 10.45 15.79 15.90
CA TYR A 120 10.00 16.56 17.05
C TYR A 120 8.92 15.76 17.78
N LYS A 121 9.22 15.35 19.03
CA LYS A 121 8.34 14.64 19.97
C LYS A 121 7.04 15.38 20.35
N ILE A 122 6.60 16.38 19.58
CA ILE A 122 5.34 17.10 19.82
C ILE A 122 4.11 16.25 19.47
N TRP A 123 4.26 15.14 18.75
CA TRP A 123 3.16 14.20 18.46
C TRP A 123 2.79 13.25 19.60
N LEU A 124 3.57 13.17 20.70
CA LEU A 124 3.16 12.42 21.89
C LEU A 124 1.92 13.02 22.60
N LYS A 125 1.38 14.15 22.11
CA LYS A 125 0.13 14.74 22.59
C LYS A 125 -1.10 14.47 21.71
N TYR A 126 -0.96 13.80 20.57
CA TYR A 126 -2.09 13.47 19.69
C TYR A 126 -2.07 11.97 19.37
N THR A 127 -2.69 11.21 20.27
CA THR A 127 -2.80 9.74 20.28
C THR A 127 -3.72 9.16 19.20
N SER A 128 -3.92 9.86 18.08
CA SER A 128 -4.76 9.41 16.95
C SER A 128 -3.99 9.05 15.68
N VAL A 129 -2.67 9.28 15.62
CA VAL A 129 -1.80 8.91 14.47
C VAL A 129 -0.89 7.71 14.72
N LEU A 130 -0.96 7.11 15.90
CA LEU A 130 -0.15 5.94 16.25
C LEU A 130 -0.47 4.64 15.47
N PRO A 131 -1.65 4.41 14.86
CA PRO A 131 -1.86 3.14 14.16
C PRO A 131 -1.42 3.14 12.69
N LEU A 132 -0.91 4.25 12.13
CA LEU A 132 -0.66 4.38 10.68
C LEU A 132 0.78 4.09 10.21
N PHE A 133 1.71 3.77 11.10
CA PHE A 133 3.13 3.57 10.77
C PHE A 133 3.70 2.22 11.19
N TYR A 134 2.86 1.29 11.64
CA TYR A 134 3.30 -0.10 11.82
C TYR A 134 3.30 -0.77 10.44
N VAL A 135 4.40 -1.48 10.13
CA VAL A 135 4.69 -2.22 8.90
C VAL A 135 5.36 -1.41 7.78
N ILE A 136 6.66 -1.21 7.94
CA ILE A 136 7.65 -1.68 6.96
C ILE A 136 8.52 -2.71 7.69
#